data_AF-A0A5C4LQ07-F1
#
_entry.id   AF-A0A5C4LQ07-F1
#
_cell.length_a   1.000
_cell.length_b   1.000
_cell.length_c   1.000
_cell.angle_alpha   90.00
_cell.angle_beta   90.00
_cell.angle_gamma   90.00
#
_symmetry.space_group_name_H-M   'P 1'
#
loop_
_entity.id
_entity.type
_entity.pdbx_description
1 polymer ?
#
loop_
_entity_poly.entity_id
_entity_poly.type
_entity_poly.pdbx_seq_one_letter_code
_entity_poly.pdbx_strand_id
1 'polypeptide(L)'
;MSVERSPLHNPNDDLPQARLGWIMAAIQTLIYAAFVGTFIASPATMTTPIAPGMAVTVATVFGLLCILSTMVLTGTYVLLANRMTAR
;
A
#
# COMPACT_ATOMS: atom_id res chain seq x y z
N MET A 1 -21.50 29.61 33.21
CA MET A 1 -21.06 28.97 31.95
C MET A 1 -19.56 29.19 31.82
N SER A 2 -18.75 28.20 32.19
CA SER A 2 -17.31 28.19 31.92
C SER A 2 -17.10 27.77 30.47
N VAL A 3 -16.51 28.64 29.66
CA VAL A 3 -16.11 28.32 28.29
C VAL A 3 -14.96 27.31 28.39
N GLU A 4 -15.25 26.05 28.08
CA GLU A 4 -14.23 25.01 27.95
C GLU A 4 -13.32 25.42 26.79
N ARG A 5 -12.08 25.81 27.11
CA ARG A 5 -11.08 26.11 26.08
C ARG A 5 -10.62 24.78 25.53
N SER A 6 -11.15 24.38 24.37
CA SER A 6 -10.58 23.27 23.60
C SER A 6 -9.09 23.54 23.43
N PRO A 7 -8.20 22.58 23.76
CA PRO A 7 -6.78 22.76 23.53
C PRO A 7 -6.55 23.09 22.05
N LEU A 8 -5.71 24.09 21.78
CA LEU A 8 -5.32 24.46 20.41
C LEU A 8 -4.61 23.25 19.77
N HIS A 9 -5.25 22.62 18.77
CA HIS A 9 -4.65 21.55 17.98
C HIS A 9 -3.35 22.04 17.34
N ASN A 10 -2.22 21.42 17.68
CA ASN A 10 -0.94 21.73 17.06
C ASN A 10 -0.74 20.78 15.87
N PRO A 11 -0.57 21.27 14.63
CA PRO A 11 -0.33 20.41 13.47
C PRO A 11 0.85 19.44 13.64
N ASN A 12 1.80 19.76 14.54
CA ASN A 12 2.93 18.89 14.83
C ASN A 12 2.54 17.58 15.55
N ASP A 13 1.35 17.48 16.13
CA ASP A 13 0.88 16.27 16.82
C ASP A 13 0.56 15.14 15.81
N ASP A 14 0.35 15.48 14.53
CA ASP A 14 0.01 14.53 13.45
C ASP A 14 1.26 13.93 12.74
N LEU A 15 2.47 14.42 13.04
CA LEU A 15 3.72 14.02 12.38
C LEU A 15 4.02 12.51 12.42
N PRO A 16 3.78 11.76 13.52
CA PRO A 16 4.00 10.32 13.56
C PRO A 16 3.11 9.55 12.57
N GLN A 17 1.84 9.98 12.43
CA GLN A 17 0.89 9.38 11.49
C GLN A 17 1.29 9.71 10.05
N ALA A 18 1.69 10.96 9.80
CA ALA A 18 2.20 11.39 8.49
C ALA A 18 3.43 10.57 8.06
N ARG A 19 4.39 10.36 8.97
CA ARG A 19 5.59 9.53 8.68
C ARG A 19 5.20 8.08 8.36
N LEU A 20 4.25 7.50 9.08
CA LEU A 20 3.73 6.16 8.79
C LEU A 20 3.11 6.09 7.39
N GLY A 21 2.26 7.06 7.05
CA GLY A 21 1.61 7.14 5.73
C GLY A 21 2.63 7.20 4.60
N TRP A 22 3.68 8.00 4.74
CA TRP A 22 4.75 8.09 3.75
C TRP A 22 5.54 6.79 3.56
N ILE A 23 5.84 6.07 4.66
CA ILE A 23 6.51 4.76 4.57
C ILE A 23 5.63 3.76 3.82
N MET A 24 4.33 3.70 4.13
CA MET A 24 3.40 2.80 3.45
C MET A 24 3.26 3.14 1.96
N ALA A 25 3.17 4.43 1.63
CA ALA A 25 3.13 4.90 0.24
C ALA A 25 4.42 4.51 -0.52
N ALA A 26 5.59 4.63 0.11
CA ALA A 26 6.86 4.22 -0.49
C ALA A 26 6.91 2.70 -0.75
N ILE A 27 6.44 1.89 0.21
CA ILE A 27 6.36 0.43 0.04
C ILE A 27 5.42 0.07 -1.12
N GLN A 28 4.22 0.67 -1.17
CA GLN A 28 3.27 0.46 -2.25
C GLN A 28 3.85 0.85 -3.62
N THR A 29 4.55 1.98 -3.66
CA THR A 29 5.22 2.47 -4.86
C THR A 29 6.26 1.47 -5.35
N LEU A 30 7.06 0.91 -4.44
CA LEU A 30 8.07 -0.10 -4.77
C LEU A 30 7.43 -1.38 -5.33
N ILE A 31 6.35 -1.87 -4.71
CA ILE A 31 5.63 -3.07 -5.17
C ILE A 31 5.08 -2.85 -6.58
N TYR A 32 4.43 -1.72 -6.83
CA TYR A 32 3.84 -1.41 -8.13
C TYR A 32 4.91 -1.15 -9.20
N ALA A 33 5.98 -0.42 -8.85
CA ALA A 33 7.12 -0.19 -9.73
C ALA A 33 7.83 -1.50 -10.10
N ALA A 34 7.93 -2.47 -9.19
CA ALA A 34 8.49 -3.79 -9.49
C ALA A 34 7.63 -4.55 -10.50
N PHE A 35 6.29 -4.50 -10.36
CA PHE A 35 5.37 -5.12 -11.32
C PHE A 35 5.53 -4.52 -12.72
N VAL A 36 5.42 -3.19 -12.83
CA VAL A 36 5.56 -2.48 -14.11
C VAL A 36 6.97 -2.64 -14.69
N GLY A 37 8.00 -2.53 -13.85
CA GLY A 37 9.39 -2.71 -14.25
C GLY A 37 9.68 -4.09 -14.82
N THR A 38 9.12 -5.15 -14.21
CA THR A 38 9.25 -6.51 -14.72
C THR A 38 8.54 -6.67 -16.07
N PHE A 39 7.39 -6.01 -16.26
CA PHE A 39 6.67 -6.00 -17.53
C PHE A 39 7.47 -5.33 -18.65
N ILE A 40 8.14 -4.23 -18.34
CA ILE A 40 9.01 -3.54 -19.30
C ILE A 40 10.25 -4.39 -19.61
N ALA A 41 10.86 -5.00 -18.59
CA ALA A 41 12.09 -5.77 -18.74
C ALA A 41 11.89 -7.10 -19.50
N SER A 42 10.78 -7.81 -19.26
CA SER A 42 10.46 -9.07 -19.95
C SER A 42 8.96 -9.22 -20.22
N PRO A 43 8.45 -8.55 -21.27
CA PRO A 43 7.04 -8.66 -21.64
C PRO A 43 6.67 -10.09 -22.06
N ALA A 44 7.59 -10.83 -22.69
CA ALA A 44 7.36 -12.22 -23.10
C ALA A 44 7.07 -13.14 -21.90
N THR A 45 7.84 -13.02 -20.81
CA THR A 45 7.58 -13.80 -19.59
C THR A 45 6.25 -13.42 -18.96
N MET A 46 5.92 -12.13 -18.94
CA MET A 46 4.67 -11.62 -18.35
C MET A 46 3.42 -12.08 -19.11
N THR A 47 3.48 -12.20 -20.43
CA THR A 47 2.36 -12.66 -21.25
C THR A 47 2.30 -14.17 -21.42
N THR A 48 3.29 -14.91 -20.91
CA THR A 48 3.31 -16.38 -20.99
C THR A 48 2.17 -16.96 -20.15
N PRO A 49 1.40 -17.92 -20.70
CA PRO A 49 0.43 -18.70 -19.93
C PRO A 49 1.09 -19.46 -18.78
N ILE A 50 0.43 -19.52 -17.62
CA ILE A 50 0.95 -20.26 -16.46
C ILE A 50 0.99 -21.78 -16.69
N ALA A 51 0.14 -22.28 -17.59
CA ALA A 51 0.09 -23.67 -17.99
C ALA A 51 -0.40 -23.80 -19.43
N PRO A 52 -0.04 -24.87 -20.15
CA PRO A 52 -0.51 -25.10 -21.52
C PRO A 52 -2.04 -25.11 -21.60
N GLY A 53 -2.59 -24.37 -22.57
CA GLY A 53 -4.04 -24.27 -22.78
C GLY A 53 -4.79 -23.31 -21.84
N MET A 54 -4.11 -22.68 -20.87
CA MET A 54 -4.73 -21.70 -19.98
C MET A 54 -4.67 -20.28 -20.55
N ALA A 55 -5.74 -19.51 -20.38
CA ALA A 55 -5.76 -18.07 -20.70
C ALA A 55 -5.08 -17.20 -19.62
N VAL A 56 -4.85 -17.75 -18.42
CA VAL A 56 -4.24 -17.03 -17.30
C VAL A 56 -2.74 -16.89 -17.53
N THR A 57 -2.25 -15.65 -17.53
CA THR A 57 -0.84 -15.33 -17.74
C THR A 57 -0.09 -15.10 -16.42
N VAL A 58 1.24 -15.15 -16.47
CA VAL A 58 2.09 -14.78 -15.33
C VAL A 58 1.77 -13.37 -14.83
N ALA A 59 1.54 -12.40 -15.73
CA ALA A 59 1.15 -11.04 -15.37
C ALA A 59 -0.18 -10.99 -14.59
N THR A 60 -1.14 -11.86 -14.93
CA THR A 60 -2.43 -11.92 -14.24
C THR A 60 -2.23 -12.35 -12.78
N VAL A 61 -1.45 -13.41 -12.56
CA VAL A 61 -1.16 -13.90 -11.22
C VAL A 61 -0.33 -12.89 -10.44
N PHE A 62 0.70 -12.30 -11.06
CA PHE A 62 1.54 -11.32 -10.40
C PHE A 62 0.77 -10.05 -10.04
N GLY A 63 -0.07 -9.54 -10.94
CA GLY A 63 -0.95 -8.40 -10.67
C GLY A 63 -1.91 -8.67 -9.52
N LEU A 64 -2.48 -9.88 -9.45
CA LEU A 64 -3.32 -10.29 -8.32
C LEU A 64 -2.54 -10.24 -6.99
N LEU A 65 -1.29 -10.74 -6.97
CA LEU A 65 -0.44 -10.66 -5.78
C LEU A 65 -0.14 -9.21 -5.37
N CYS A 66 0.06 -8.30 -6.33
CA CYS A 66 0.23 -6.87 -6.05
C CYS A 66 -1.03 -6.27 -5.41
N ILE A 67 -2.22 -6.60 -5.92
CA ILE A 67 -3.49 -6.14 -5.35
C ILE A 67 -3.65 -6.65 -3.91
N LEU A 68 -3.44 -7.95 -3.68
CA LEU A 68 -3.52 -8.54 -2.34
C LEU A 68 -2.52 -7.90 -1.37
N SER A 69 -1.29 -7.64 -1.84
CA SER A 69 -0.28 -6.93 -1.05
C SER A 69 -0.74 -5.54 -0.66
N THR A 70 -1.39 -4.82 -1.59
CA THR A 70 -1.97 -3.49 -1.35
C THR A 70 -3.03 -3.55 -0.25
N MET A 71 -3.95 -4.52 -0.33
CA MET A 71 -5.01 -4.68 0.67
C MET A 71 -4.44 -4.95 2.06
N VAL A 72 -3.43 -5.83 2.16
CA VAL A 72 -2.74 -6.13 3.42
C VAL A 72 -2.02 -4.89 3.96
N LEU A 73 -1.34 -4.14 3.10
CA LEU A 73 -0.61 -2.94 3.49
C LEU A 73 -1.56 -1.85 3.99
N THR A 74 -2.66 -1.60 3.28
CA THR A 74 -3.70 -0.66 3.70
C THR A 74 -4.36 -1.08 5.01
N GLY A 75 -4.71 -2.37 5.16
CA GLY A 75 -5.28 -2.88 6.41
C GLY A 75 -4.34 -2.72 7.60
N THR A 76 -3.05 -3.04 7.40
CA THR A 76 -2.01 -2.89 8.41
C THR A 76 -1.79 -1.42 8.77
N TYR A 77 -1.77 -0.53 7.78
CA TYR A 77 -1.69 0.91 7.98
C TYR A 77 -2.84 1.41 8.86
N VAL A 78 -4.10 1.06 8.52
CA VAL A 78 -5.28 1.49 9.29
C VAL A 78 -5.21 0.97 10.72
N LEU A 79 -4.87 -0.32 10.91
CA LEU A 79 -4.74 -0.90 12.25
C LEU A 79 -3.67 -0.18 13.09
N LEU A 80 -2.53 0.14 12.49
CA LEU A 80 -1.42 0.78 13.18
C LEU A 80 -1.68 2.27 13.44
N ALA A 81 -2.27 2.98 12.48
CA ALA A 81 -2.68 4.37 12.66
C ALA A 81 -3.69 4.50 13.80
N ASN A 82 -4.74 3.67 13.80
CA ASN A 82 -5.76 3.67 14.86
C ASN A 82 -5.16 3.38 16.25
N ARG A 83 -4.16 2.50 16.33
CA ARG A 83 -3.46 2.20 17.59
C ARG A 83 -2.59 3.35 18.10
N MET A 84 -2.07 4.19 17.20
CA MET A 84 -1.30 5.38 17.59
C MET A 84 -2.20 6.52 18.05
N THR A 85 -3.40 6.64 17.48
CA THR A 85 -4.39 7.64 17.90
C THR A 85 -5.11 7.27 19.20
N ALA A 86 -5.27 5.97 19.49
CA ALA A 86 -5.92 5.49 20.71
C ALA A 86 -5.03 5.49 21.98
N ARG A 87 -3.76 5.92 21.86
CA ARG A 87 -2.82 6.10 22.98
C ARG A 87 -2.74 7.56 23.37
#